data_AF-A0A7W7H9P5-F1
#
_entry.id   AF-A0A7W7H9P5-F1
#
_cell.length_a   1.000
_cell.length_b   1.000
_cell.length_c   1.000
_cell.angle_alpha   90.00
_cell.angle_beta   90.00
_cell.angle_gamma   90.00
#
_symmetry.space_group_name_H-M   'P 1'
#
loop_
_entity.id
_entity.type
_entity.pdbx_description
1 polymer ?
#
loop_
_entity_poly.entity_id
_entity_poly.type
_entity_poly.pdbx_seq_one_letter_code
_entity_poly.pdbx_strand_id
1 'polypeptide(L)'
;MRRTLLGAFAAPLAGLLVGAGLSTPAAAQAPLRIMPLGDSITVGVGSPGRNGYRIDLQRRLRDAGLAVDFVGSHRDGTAGDGDHEGVGGWTIDQIAAQVDQRLAESAPDVVLLHAGTNNITRSEDPVAVAGKLSGLIDRVRLGAPRAHIYVAKIIGTSVASEEPANRAYNALIPSVVAAKDAMVHLVDQSTVAGLDIYDRHHPNEFGYRKMSYTWYQALRAAQYPELWSAGDPFRARQAYLCHARNQAVRDCRWWYLRKVSTAGGATTVERWQTRRWTTETFREWQPGRYEHRGRARTWVPGRYVTKKRQVAHWSSV
;
A
#
# COMPACT_ATOMS: atom_id res chain seq x y z
N MET A 1 -21.96 -17.78 -97.50
CA MET A 1 -22.43 -16.68 -96.64
C MET A 1 -22.85 -17.26 -95.28
N ARG A 2 -22.34 -16.69 -94.18
CA ARG A 2 -22.74 -16.74 -92.73
C ARG A 2 -23.49 -17.99 -92.20
N ARG A 3 -22.86 -18.84 -91.36
CA ARG A 3 -22.74 -18.78 -89.87
C ARG A 3 -24.07 -18.87 -89.10
N THR A 4 -24.26 -19.97 -88.34
CA THR A 4 -24.45 -19.94 -86.87
C THR A 4 -24.30 -21.34 -86.27
N LEU A 5 -23.34 -21.51 -85.35
CA LEU A 5 -23.14 -22.69 -84.48
C LEU A 5 -23.64 -22.35 -83.08
N LEU A 6 -24.39 -23.27 -82.46
CA LEU A 6 -24.80 -23.20 -81.06
C LEU A 6 -23.57 -23.35 -80.14
N GLY A 7 -23.43 -22.43 -79.18
CA GLY A 7 -22.49 -22.55 -78.07
C GLY A 7 -23.24 -22.72 -76.75
N ALA A 8 -23.07 -23.87 -76.12
CA ALA A 8 -23.51 -24.12 -74.75
C ALA A 8 -22.47 -23.52 -73.77
N PHE A 9 -22.92 -22.62 -72.89
CA PHE A 9 -22.10 -22.07 -71.82
C PHE A 9 -22.23 -22.95 -70.58
N ALA A 10 -21.14 -23.62 -70.19
CA ALA A 10 -20.95 -24.18 -68.86
C ALA A 10 -20.31 -23.12 -67.96
N ALA A 11 -21.00 -22.72 -66.89
CA ALA A 11 -20.47 -21.81 -65.88
C ALA A 11 -19.65 -22.58 -64.83
N PRO A 12 -18.47 -22.11 -64.40
CA PRO A 12 -17.75 -22.72 -63.30
C PRO A 12 -18.31 -22.20 -61.96
N LEU A 13 -18.73 -23.10 -61.08
CA LEU A 13 -18.92 -22.78 -59.67
C LEU A 13 -17.56 -22.60 -59.00
N ALA A 14 -17.15 -21.35 -58.79
CA ALA A 14 -16.06 -21.03 -57.88
C ALA A 14 -16.56 -21.17 -56.44
N GLY A 15 -16.16 -22.27 -55.78
CA GLY A 15 -16.45 -22.49 -54.36
C GLY A 15 -15.67 -21.50 -53.49
N LEU A 16 -16.39 -20.63 -52.78
CA LEU A 16 -15.83 -19.76 -51.75
C LEU A 16 -15.53 -20.61 -50.51
N LEU A 17 -14.26 -21.00 -50.33
CA LEU A 17 -13.79 -21.56 -49.06
C LEU A 17 -13.71 -20.42 -48.04
N VAL A 18 -14.79 -20.23 -47.27
CA VAL A 18 -14.75 -19.43 -46.05
C VAL A 18 -13.89 -20.20 -45.04
N GLY A 19 -12.61 -19.87 -45.00
CA GLY A 19 -11.71 -20.31 -43.94
C GLY A 19 -12.20 -19.72 -42.62
N ALA A 20 -13.01 -20.48 -41.89
CA ALA A 20 -13.27 -20.22 -40.48
C ALA A 20 -11.93 -20.37 -39.76
N GLY A 21 -11.22 -19.25 -39.60
CA GLY A 21 -10.05 -19.18 -38.74
C GLY A 21 -10.49 -19.57 -37.33
N LEU A 22 -10.22 -20.82 -36.95
CA LEU A 22 -10.30 -21.27 -35.58
C LEU A 22 -9.35 -20.38 -34.80
N SER A 23 -9.92 -19.38 -34.14
CA SER A 23 -9.22 -18.58 -33.15
C SER A 23 -8.90 -19.56 -32.03
N THR A 24 -7.65 -20.02 -31.95
CA THR A 24 -7.19 -20.78 -30.81
C THR A 24 -7.49 -19.92 -29.57
N PRO A 25 -8.24 -20.43 -28.58
CA PRO A 25 -8.41 -19.68 -27.34
C PRO A 25 -7.00 -19.44 -26.81
N ALA A 26 -6.62 -18.17 -26.62
CA ALA A 26 -5.39 -17.84 -25.95
C ALA A 26 -5.39 -18.61 -24.62
N ALA A 27 -4.40 -19.49 -24.42
CA ALA A 27 -4.28 -20.23 -23.18
C ALA A 27 -4.35 -19.22 -22.03
N ALA A 28 -5.36 -19.33 -21.16
CA ALA A 28 -5.51 -18.44 -20.03
C ALA A 28 -4.21 -18.51 -19.22
N GLN A 29 -3.47 -17.39 -19.18
CA GLN A 29 -2.19 -17.33 -18.49
C GLN A 29 -2.43 -17.68 -17.02
N ALA A 30 -1.68 -18.64 -16.50
CA ALA A 30 -1.77 -19.03 -15.10
C ALA A 30 -1.60 -17.79 -14.20
N PRO A 31 -2.38 -17.68 -13.11
CA PRO A 31 -2.30 -16.51 -12.24
C PRO A 31 -0.91 -16.41 -11.61
N LEU A 32 -0.40 -15.19 -11.50
CA LEU A 32 0.86 -14.91 -10.83
C LEU A 32 0.72 -15.20 -9.33
N ARG A 33 1.49 -16.16 -8.82
CA ARG A 33 1.45 -16.60 -7.42
C ARG A 33 2.32 -15.70 -6.56
N ILE A 34 1.70 -14.92 -5.68
CA ILE A 34 2.37 -13.93 -4.85
C ILE A 34 2.26 -14.37 -3.39
N MET A 35 3.37 -14.53 -2.68
CA MET A 35 3.41 -14.80 -1.24
C MET A 35 3.70 -13.52 -0.47
N PRO A 36 2.71 -12.94 0.24
CA PRO A 36 2.96 -11.93 1.26
C PRO A 36 3.60 -12.58 2.50
N LEU A 37 4.90 -12.39 2.71
CA LEU A 37 5.68 -12.98 3.80
C LEU A 37 6.04 -11.91 4.84
N GLY A 38 5.75 -12.14 6.12
CA GLY A 38 6.15 -11.18 7.15
C GLY A 38 5.48 -11.35 8.51
N ASP A 39 5.21 -10.22 9.15
CA ASP A 39 4.68 -10.15 10.50
C ASP A 39 3.21 -9.67 10.56
N SER A 40 2.79 -9.09 11.69
CA SER A 40 1.44 -8.52 11.88
C SER A 40 1.11 -7.41 10.89
N ILE A 41 2.11 -6.73 10.32
CA ILE A 41 1.91 -5.74 9.27
C ILE A 41 1.42 -6.43 7.99
N THR A 42 1.99 -7.59 7.64
CA THR A 42 1.51 -8.43 6.52
C THR A 42 0.14 -9.05 6.81
N VAL A 43 -0.13 -9.47 8.05
CA VAL A 43 -1.47 -9.91 8.48
C VAL A 43 -2.51 -8.80 8.24
N GLY A 44 -2.13 -7.53 8.36
CA GLY A 44 -3.04 -6.40 8.14
C GLY A 44 -3.64 -5.83 9.42
N VAL A 45 -3.00 -6.04 10.57
CA VAL A 45 -3.44 -5.46 11.86
C VAL A 45 -3.55 -3.93 11.72
N GLY A 46 -4.61 -3.33 12.27
CA GLY A 46 -4.87 -1.88 12.15
C GLY A 46 -5.67 -1.48 10.92
N SER A 47 -5.84 -2.36 9.93
CA SER A 47 -6.81 -2.18 8.83
C SER A 47 -8.21 -2.74 9.17
N PRO A 48 -9.31 -2.15 8.64
CA PRO A 48 -10.62 -2.78 8.72
C PRO A 48 -10.60 -4.20 8.14
N GLY A 49 -11.17 -5.15 8.87
CA GLY A 49 -11.30 -6.53 8.40
C GLY A 49 -9.98 -7.26 8.19
N ARG A 50 -8.84 -6.70 8.66
CA ARG A 50 -7.48 -7.23 8.42
C ARG A 50 -7.13 -7.40 6.94
N ASN A 51 -7.68 -6.55 6.07
CA ASN A 51 -7.37 -6.56 4.64
C ASN A 51 -5.91 -6.18 4.33
N GLY A 52 -5.27 -5.39 5.20
CA GLY A 52 -3.90 -4.91 5.05
C GLY A 52 -3.67 -4.18 3.72
N TYR A 53 -2.44 -4.25 3.20
CA TYR A 53 -2.13 -3.80 1.84
C TYR A 53 -2.60 -4.79 0.77
N ARG A 54 -2.90 -6.04 1.18
CA ARG A 54 -3.06 -7.21 0.32
C ARG A 54 -4.22 -7.05 -0.65
N ILE A 55 -5.40 -6.70 -0.14
CA ILE A 55 -6.62 -6.57 -0.95
C ILE A 55 -6.51 -5.42 -1.95
N ASP A 56 -5.99 -4.28 -1.50
CA ASP A 56 -5.79 -3.12 -2.38
C ASP A 56 -4.72 -3.37 -3.44
N LEU A 57 -3.67 -4.14 -3.12
CA LEU A 57 -2.64 -4.55 -4.09
C LEU A 57 -3.23 -5.48 -5.16
N GLN A 58 -4.02 -6.49 -4.76
CA GLN A 58 -4.69 -7.37 -5.72
C GLN A 58 -5.59 -6.60 -6.66
N ARG A 59 -6.38 -5.64 -6.14
CA ARG A 59 -7.22 -4.78 -6.98
C ARG A 59 -6.38 -4.03 -8.01
N ARG A 60 -5.27 -3.40 -7.61
CA ARG A 60 -4.36 -2.69 -8.53
C ARG A 60 -3.77 -3.60 -9.61
N LEU A 61 -3.40 -4.83 -9.25
CA LEU A 61 -2.84 -5.80 -10.20
C LEU A 61 -3.92 -6.28 -11.19
N ARG A 62 -5.13 -6.57 -10.70
CA ARG A 62 -6.28 -6.95 -11.55
C ARG A 62 -6.71 -5.80 -12.47
N ASP A 63 -6.75 -4.57 -11.97
CA ASP A 63 -7.04 -3.37 -12.76
C ASP A 63 -5.97 -3.14 -13.84
N ALA A 64 -4.75 -3.63 -13.62
CA ALA A 64 -3.66 -3.63 -14.60
C ALA A 64 -3.70 -4.84 -15.56
N GLY A 65 -4.74 -5.68 -15.51
CA GLY A 65 -4.93 -6.84 -16.38
C GLY A 65 -4.21 -8.11 -15.93
N LEU A 66 -3.61 -8.13 -14.74
CA LEU A 66 -2.91 -9.30 -14.22
C LEU A 66 -3.86 -10.22 -13.46
N ALA A 67 -3.87 -11.51 -13.83
CA ALA A 67 -4.43 -12.56 -12.98
C ALA A 67 -3.46 -12.84 -11.83
N VAL A 68 -3.93 -12.78 -10.59
CA VAL A 68 -3.12 -12.96 -9.38
C VAL A 68 -3.79 -13.94 -8.44
N ASP A 69 -2.93 -14.72 -7.76
CA ASP A 69 -3.26 -15.69 -6.71
C ASP A 69 -2.33 -15.40 -5.53
N PHE A 70 -2.88 -15.02 -4.39
CA PHE A 70 -2.08 -14.88 -3.18
C PHE A 70 -1.93 -16.25 -2.52
N VAL A 71 -0.72 -16.55 -2.04
CA VAL A 71 -0.41 -17.88 -1.51
C VAL A 71 0.22 -17.77 -0.14
N GLY A 72 -0.10 -18.76 0.70
CA GLY A 72 0.40 -18.90 2.06
C GLY A 72 -0.56 -19.73 2.91
N SER A 73 -0.10 -20.12 4.09
CA SER A 73 -0.83 -21.00 5.01
C SER A 73 -1.91 -20.30 5.84
N HIS A 74 -1.89 -18.97 5.87
CA HIS A 74 -2.83 -18.14 6.63
C HIS A 74 -3.81 -17.42 5.73
N ARG A 75 -4.99 -17.10 6.27
CA ARG A 75 -6.03 -16.34 5.58
C ARG A 75 -6.70 -15.34 6.54
N ASP A 76 -6.45 -14.06 6.30
CA ASP A 76 -7.10 -12.94 6.98
C ASP A 76 -7.61 -11.94 5.93
N GLY A 77 -8.75 -11.31 6.19
CA GLY A 77 -9.39 -10.37 5.26
C GLY A 77 -10.90 -10.56 5.22
N THR A 78 -11.59 -9.61 4.62
CA THR A 78 -13.05 -9.63 4.44
C THR A 78 -13.47 -9.57 2.97
N ALA A 79 -12.51 -9.46 2.05
CA ALA A 79 -12.73 -9.36 0.62
C ALA A 79 -11.55 -9.95 -0.14
N GLY A 80 -11.76 -10.34 -1.41
CA GLY A 80 -10.71 -10.80 -2.30
C GLY A 80 -10.02 -12.09 -1.85
N ASP A 81 -8.81 -12.29 -2.34
CA ASP A 81 -7.95 -13.38 -1.91
C ASP A 81 -7.29 -13.00 -0.57
N GLY A 82 -7.58 -13.77 0.47
CA GLY A 82 -7.14 -13.46 1.82
C GLY A 82 -5.81 -14.09 2.19
N ASP A 83 -5.19 -14.86 1.29
CA ASP A 83 -4.12 -15.77 1.67
C ASP A 83 -2.79 -15.02 1.88
N HIS A 84 -1.98 -15.46 2.85
CA HIS A 84 -0.68 -14.88 3.19
C HIS A 84 0.18 -15.80 4.07
N GLU A 85 1.45 -15.42 4.22
CA GLU A 85 2.42 -16.00 5.15
C GLU A 85 2.91 -14.96 6.18
N GLY A 86 2.03 -14.02 6.57
CA GLY A 86 2.22 -13.12 7.71
C GLY A 86 1.86 -13.76 9.05
N VAL A 87 2.71 -13.63 10.07
CA VAL A 87 2.41 -14.08 11.45
C VAL A 87 2.70 -12.99 12.48
N GLY A 88 1.69 -12.64 13.28
CA GLY A 88 1.79 -11.56 14.24
C GLY A 88 2.91 -11.74 15.28
N GLY A 89 3.71 -10.70 15.49
CA GLY A 89 4.76 -10.66 16.50
C GLY A 89 6.06 -11.40 16.17
N TRP A 90 6.15 -12.05 15.01
CA TRP A 90 7.34 -12.84 14.67
C TRP A 90 8.56 -11.98 14.34
N THR A 91 9.72 -12.42 14.84
CA THR A 91 11.03 -11.93 14.38
C THR A 91 11.45 -12.59 13.07
N ILE A 92 12.49 -12.06 12.45
CA ILE A 92 13.12 -12.67 11.26
C ILE A 92 13.52 -14.13 11.51
N ASP A 93 14.06 -14.46 12.69
CA ASP A 93 14.48 -15.84 13.01
C ASP A 93 13.29 -16.81 13.04
N GLN A 94 12.15 -16.36 13.58
CA GLN A 94 10.93 -17.17 13.64
C GLN A 94 10.33 -17.39 12.24
N ILE A 95 10.37 -16.36 11.38
CA ILE A 95 9.99 -16.49 9.97
C ILE A 95 10.93 -17.48 9.27
N ALA A 96 12.24 -17.32 9.43
CA ALA A 96 13.25 -18.18 8.82
C ALA A 96 13.13 -19.65 9.25
N ALA A 97 12.62 -19.92 10.46
CA ALA A 97 12.42 -21.27 10.96
C ALA A 97 11.30 -22.05 10.24
N GLN A 98 10.37 -21.37 9.56
CA GLN A 98 9.26 -22.03 8.86
C GLN A 98 9.28 -21.85 7.34
N VAL A 99 10.08 -20.90 6.84
CA VAL A 99 10.01 -20.45 5.44
C VAL A 99 10.24 -21.59 4.44
N ASP A 100 11.13 -22.54 4.75
CA ASP A 100 11.46 -23.65 3.85
C ASP A 100 10.22 -24.53 3.56
N GLN A 101 9.46 -24.89 4.60
CA GLN A 101 8.21 -25.65 4.46
C GLN A 101 7.16 -24.84 3.70
N ARG A 102 7.00 -23.55 4.03
CA ARG A 102 5.97 -22.68 3.43
C ARG A 102 6.19 -22.45 1.95
N LEU A 103 7.44 -22.29 1.53
CA LEU A 103 7.80 -22.15 0.11
C LEU A 103 7.54 -23.43 -0.66
N ALA A 104 7.84 -24.60 -0.08
CA ALA A 104 7.56 -25.89 -0.70
C ALA A 104 6.05 -26.13 -0.89
N GLU A 105 5.23 -25.78 0.11
CA GLU A 105 3.77 -25.93 0.06
C GLU A 105 3.12 -24.94 -0.92
N SER A 106 3.64 -23.72 -1.00
CA SER A 106 2.99 -22.62 -1.71
C SER A 106 3.57 -22.33 -3.10
N ALA A 107 4.79 -22.76 -3.42
CA ALA A 107 5.47 -22.55 -4.70
C ALA A 107 5.21 -21.17 -5.34
N PRO A 108 5.64 -20.05 -4.71
CA PRO A 108 5.36 -18.71 -5.22
C PRO A 108 6.25 -18.31 -6.40
N ASP A 109 5.71 -17.48 -7.30
CA ASP A 109 6.48 -16.78 -8.34
C ASP A 109 7.07 -15.46 -7.83
N VAL A 110 6.45 -14.89 -6.80
CA VAL A 110 6.83 -13.61 -6.18
C VAL A 110 6.73 -13.75 -4.67
N VAL A 111 7.74 -13.26 -3.95
CA VAL A 111 7.71 -13.12 -2.49
C VAL A 111 7.77 -11.64 -2.13
N LEU A 112 6.80 -11.15 -1.36
CA LEU A 112 6.80 -9.80 -0.79
C LEU A 112 7.25 -9.92 0.67
N LEU A 113 8.51 -9.62 0.95
CA LEU A 113 9.12 -9.78 2.27
C LEU A 113 9.13 -8.46 3.04
N HIS A 114 8.36 -8.39 4.13
CA HIS A 114 8.40 -7.30 5.10
C HIS A 114 8.59 -7.85 6.51
N ALA A 115 9.82 -7.74 7.05
CA ALA A 115 10.19 -8.29 8.34
C ALA A 115 11.24 -7.42 9.05
N GLY A 116 11.36 -7.59 10.37
CA GLY A 116 12.35 -6.89 11.20
C GLY A 116 11.76 -5.89 12.20
N THR A 117 10.50 -5.47 12.02
CA THR A 117 9.79 -4.57 12.96
C THR A 117 9.87 -5.11 14.38
N ASN A 118 9.51 -6.38 14.59
CA ASN A 118 9.48 -6.96 15.93
C ASN A 118 10.87 -7.16 16.54
N ASN A 119 11.93 -7.32 15.74
CA ASN A 119 13.30 -7.36 16.25
C ASN A 119 13.68 -5.99 16.83
N ILE A 120 13.37 -4.91 16.09
CA ILE A 120 13.62 -3.53 16.55
C ILE A 120 12.79 -3.18 17.79
N THR A 121 11.52 -3.58 17.84
CA THR A 121 10.67 -3.41 19.04
C THR A 121 11.20 -4.16 20.26
N ARG A 122 11.96 -5.25 20.05
CA ARG A 122 12.63 -6.02 21.11
C ARG A 122 14.05 -5.53 21.40
N SER A 123 14.41 -4.35 20.90
CA SER A 123 15.70 -3.70 21.12
C SER A 123 16.90 -4.53 20.64
N GLU A 124 16.71 -5.37 19.62
CA GLU A 124 17.83 -6.03 18.97
C GLU A 124 18.68 -5.04 18.18
N ASP A 125 19.99 -5.31 18.10
CA ASP A 125 20.94 -4.47 17.38
C ASP A 125 20.60 -4.42 15.87
N PRO A 126 20.46 -3.22 15.26
CA PRO A 126 20.09 -3.09 13.85
C PRO A 126 21.02 -3.79 12.85
N VAL A 127 22.32 -3.89 13.14
CA VAL A 127 23.29 -4.57 12.27
C VAL A 127 23.07 -6.08 12.33
N ALA A 128 22.88 -6.63 13.53
CA ALA A 128 22.52 -8.03 13.69
C ALA A 128 21.19 -8.37 13.00
N VAL A 129 20.17 -7.51 13.11
CA VAL A 129 18.87 -7.70 12.43
C VAL A 129 19.02 -7.64 10.90
N ALA A 130 19.88 -6.77 10.37
CA ALA A 130 20.21 -6.75 8.94
C ALA A 130 20.91 -8.05 8.49
N GLY A 131 21.81 -8.60 9.30
CA GLY A 131 22.42 -9.91 9.07
C GLY A 131 21.38 -11.04 9.01
N LYS A 132 20.42 -11.04 9.95
CA LYS A 132 19.29 -12.00 9.95
C LYS A 132 18.44 -11.87 8.69
N LEU A 133 18.12 -10.64 8.26
CA LEU A 133 17.37 -10.41 7.03
C LEU A 133 18.13 -10.97 5.81
N SER A 134 19.43 -10.73 5.74
CA SER A 134 20.29 -11.27 4.67
C SER A 134 20.19 -12.80 4.58
N GLY A 135 20.29 -13.49 5.72
CA GLY A 135 20.16 -14.95 5.78
C GLY A 135 18.74 -15.45 5.45
N LEU A 136 17.69 -14.72 5.85
CA LEU A 136 16.32 -15.06 5.45
C LEU A 136 16.14 -14.95 3.92
N ILE A 137 16.69 -13.91 3.28
CA ILE A 137 16.65 -13.76 1.82
C ILE A 137 17.34 -14.95 1.13
N ASP A 138 18.50 -15.38 1.63
CA ASP A 138 19.22 -16.54 1.08
C ASP A 138 18.40 -17.82 1.17
N ARG A 139 17.75 -18.05 2.32
CA ARG A 139 16.82 -19.18 2.49
C ARG A 139 15.64 -19.12 1.52
N VAL A 140 15.03 -17.95 1.36
CA VAL A 140 13.92 -17.77 0.42
C VAL A 140 14.36 -18.06 -1.01
N ARG A 141 15.53 -17.55 -1.43
CA ARG A 141 16.10 -17.84 -2.75
C ARG A 141 16.35 -19.34 -2.94
N LEU A 142 16.86 -20.03 -1.92
CA LEU A 142 17.08 -21.48 -1.99
C LEU A 142 15.77 -22.26 -2.16
N GLY A 143 14.74 -21.92 -1.38
CA GLY A 143 13.43 -22.59 -1.42
C GLY A 143 12.56 -22.22 -2.63
N ALA A 144 12.78 -21.04 -3.21
CA ALA A 144 12.05 -20.54 -4.38
C ALA A 144 13.04 -19.96 -5.42
N PRO A 145 13.85 -20.80 -6.08
CA PRO A 145 14.98 -20.35 -6.91
C PRO A 145 14.57 -19.46 -8.08
N ARG A 146 13.32 -19.60 -8.57
CA ARG A 146 12.78 -18.83 -9.69
C ARG A 146 11.91 -17.63 -9.27
N ALA A 147 11.69 -17.42 -7.98
CA ALA A 147 10.81 -16.34 -7.53
C ALA A 147 11.50 -14.97 -7.60
N HIS A 148 10.75 -13.93 -7.93
CA HIS A 148 11.21 -12.56 -7.64
C HIS A 148 10.97 -12.23 -6.17
N ILE A 149 12.02 -11.83 -5.45
CA ILE A 149 11.94 -11.52 -4.01
C ILE A 149 11.97 -10.00 -3.86
N TYR A 150 10.90 -9.40 -3.37
CA TYR A 150 10.84 -7.97 -3.11
C TYR A 150 10.97 -7.73 -1.60
N VAL A 151 12.08 -7.13 -1.21
CA VAL A 151 12.47 -6.92 0.19
C VAL A 151 12.16 -5.48 0.60
N ALA A 152 11.32 -5.33 1.60
CA ALA A 152 10.93 -4.02 2.10
C ALA A 152 11.97 -3.43 3.06
N LYS A 153 12.26 -2.14 2.92
CA LYS A 153 12.51 -1.32 4.12
C LYS A 153 11.25 -1.35 4.99
N ILE A 154 11.39 -1.47 6.30
CA ILE A 154 10.23 -1.48 7.20
C ILE A 154 9.60 -0.09 7.31
N ILE A 155 8.30 -0.06 7.59
CA ILE A 155 7.55 1.15 7.90
C ILE A 155 8.08 1.86 9.16
N GLY A 156 7.68 3.11 9.36
CA GLY A 156 8.00 3.88 10.56
C GLY A 156 7.22 3.41 11.80
N THR A 157 7.82 3.61 12.97
CA THR A 157 7.20 3.41 14.29
C THR A 157 6.68 4.74 14.84
N SER A 158 5.66 4.72 15.70
CA SER A 158 5.24 5.91 16.47
C SER A 158 5.88 5.98 17.87
N VAL A 159 6.76 5.02 18.20
CA VAL A 159 7.52 4.97 19.45
C VAL A 159 8.86 5.70 19.29
N ALA A 160 8.98 6.87 19.92
CA ALA A 160 10.13 7.75 19.76
C ALA A 160 11.49 7.10 20.11
N SER A 161 11.51 6.19 21.11
CA SER A 161 12.74 5.49 21.50
C SER A 161 13.21 4.45 20.49
N GLU A 162 12.30 3.93 19.65
CA GLU A 162 12.63 2.93 18.62
C GLU A 162 13.07 3.57 17.29
N GLU A 163 12.67 4.83 17.04
CA GLU A 163 12.94 5.50 15.76
C GLU A 163 14.43 5.49 15.33
N PRO A 164 15.42 5.71 16.22
CA PRO A 164 16.83 5.66 15.82
C PRO A 164 17.23 4.27 15.30
N ALA A 165 16.81 3.19 15.98
CA ALA A 165 17.10 1.83 15.60
C ALA A 165 16.35 1.41 14.31
N ASN A 166 15.08 1.83 14.17
CA ASN A 166 14.31 1.63 12.94
C ASN A 166 14.99 2.29 11.73
N ARG A 167 15.43 3.56 11.86
CA ARG A 167 16.17 4.26 10.81
C ARG A 167 17.51 3.61 10.49
N ALA A 168 18.26 3.20 11.52
CA ALA A 168 19.54 2.51 11.35
C ALA A 168 19.36 1.19 10.58
N TYR A 169 18.37 0.39 10.95
CA TYR A 169 18.05 -0.85 10.24
C TYR A 169 17.66 -0.60 8.78
N ASN A 170 16.74 0.35 8.55
CA ASN A 170 16.32 0.74 7.20
C ASN A 170 17.45 1.26 6.30
N ALA A 171 18.49 1.88 6.88
CA ALA A 171 19.66 2.35 6.15
C ALA A 171 20.56 1.19 5.67
N LEU A 172 20.52 0.03 6.33
CA LEU A 172 21.33 -1.15 5.97
C LEU A 172 20.68 -2.04 4.90
N ILE A 173 19.35 -2.04 4.81
CA ILE A 173 18.62 -2.92 3.88
C ILE A 173 19.04 -2.74 2.41
N PRO A 174 19.29 -1.51 1.88
CA PRO A 174 19.76 -1.35 0.50
C PRO A 174 21.04 -2.12 0.19
N SER A 175 22.04 -2.12 1.09
CA SER A 175 23.28 -2.86 0.85
C SER A 175 23.09 -4.37 1.01
N VAL A 176 22.21 -4.81 1.92
CA VAL A 176 21.81 -6.22 2.05
C VAL A 176 21.20 -6.73 0.75
N VAL A 177 20.28 -5.98 0.14
CA VAL A 177 19.64 -6.35 -1.13
C VAL A 177 20.62 -6.28 -2.30
N ALA A 178 21.43 -5.23 -2.39
CA ALA A 178 22.41 -5.06 -3.47
C ALA A 178 23.48 -6.16 -3.51
N ALA A 179 23.70 -6.87 -2.39
CA ALA A 179 24.61 -8.01 -2.31
C ALA A 179 23.98 -9.34 -2.80
N LYS A 180 22.71 -9.34 -3.22
CA LYS A 180 21.98 -10.53 -3.71
C LYS A 180 21.91 -10.53 -5.24
N ASP A 181 21.31 -11.59 -5.79
CA ASP A 181 21.10 -11.71 -7.24
C ASP A 181 20.09 -10.69 -7.80
N ALA A 182 20.06 -10.59 -9.13
CA ALA A 182 19.21 -9.64 -9.86
C ALA A 182 17.70 -9.88 -9.70
N MET A 183 17.29 -11.00 -9.11
CA MET A 183 15.88 -11.31 -8.83
C MET A 183 15.48 -10.90 -7.40
N VAL A 184 16.36 -10.24 -6.63
CA VAL A 184 16.04 -9.61 -5.35
C VAL A 184 15.95 -8.08 -5.52
N HIS A 185 14.80 -7.52 -5.15
CA HIS A 185 14.43 -6.13 -5.42
C HIS A 185 14.20 -5.38 -4.11
N LEU A 186 14.70 -4.14 -4.02
CA LEU A 186 14.46 -3.27 -2.88
C LEU A 186 13.12 -2.55 -3.03
N VAL A 187 12.31 -2.51 -1.96
CA VAL A 187 11.06 -1.74 -1.91
C VAL A 187 11.06 -0.83 -0.69
N ASP A 188 10.90 0.48 -0.90
CA ASP A 188 10.95 1.44 0.21
C ASP A 188 9.57 1.70 0.84
N GLN A 189 9.20 0.93 1.86
CA GLN A 189 7.98 1.18 2.64
C GLN A 189 8.18 2.18 3.79
N SER A 190 9.39 2.73 3.99
CA SER A 190 9.68 3.62 5.13
C SER A 190 8.93 4.95 5.08
N THR A 191 8.36 5.30 3.93
CA THR A 191 7.48 6.47 3.76
C THR A 191 6.12 6.32 4.44
N VAL A 192 5.74 5.10 4.82
CA VAL A 192 4.55 4.81 5.64
C VAL A 192 4.94 5.02 7.10
N ALA A 193 4.63 6.21 7.60
CA ALA A 193 5.03 6.66 8.93
C ALA A 193 4.07 7.74 9.46
N GLY A 194 4.24 8.15 10.72
CA GLY A 194 3.49 9.25 11.32
C GLY A 194 1.97 8.99 11.28
N LEU A 195 1.23 9.80 10.51
CA LEU A 195 -0.23 9.66 10.39
C LEU A 195 -0.68 8.40 9.67
N ASP A 196 0.22 7.68 9.03
CA ASP A 196 -0.08 6.40 8.41
C ASP A 196 -0.16 5.27 9.45
N ILE A 197 0.30 5.52 10.68
CA ILE A 197 0.37 4.53 11.76
C ILE A 197 -0.90 4.63 12.61
N TYR A 198 -1.53 3.48 12.83
CA TYR A 198 -2.74 3.28 13.60
C TYR A 198 -2.48 3.25 15.12
N ASP A 199 -1.46 2.49 15.52
CA ASP A 199 -1.06 2.33 16.91
C ASP A 199 0.43 2.68 17.11
N ARG A 200 1.21 1.80 17.74
CA ARG A 200 2.66 1.95 17.89
C ARG A 200 3.44 1.53 16.64
N HIS A 201 2.94 0.53 15.91
CA HIS A 201 3.72 -0.17 14.89
C HIS A 201 2.91 -0.50 13.63
N HIS A 202 1.59 -0.57 13.71
CA HIS A 202 0.76 -1.03 12.60
C HIS A 202 0.23 0.15 11.78
N PRO A 203 0.18 0.05 10.44
CA PRO A 203 -0.48 1.04 9.62
C PRO A 203 -1.99 1.10 9.88
N ASN A 204 -2.58 2.27 9.65
CA ASN A 204 -4.01 2.39 9.42
C ASN A 204 -4.35 2.10 7.96
N GLU A 205 -5.63 2.16 7.62
CA GLU A 205 -6.11 1.90 6.26
C GLU A 205 -5.38 2.76 5.22
N PHE A 206 -5.13 4.04 5.48
CA PHE A 206 -4.41 4.89 4.52
C PHE A 206 -2.94 4.50 4.37
N GLY A 207 -2.27 4.16 5.47
CA GLY A 207 -0.91 3.62 5.44
C GLY A 207 -0.82 2.33 4.62
N TYR A 208 -1.76 1.42 4.79
CA TYR A 208 -1.83 0.20 3.97
C TYR A 208 -2.10 0.47 2.49
N ARG A 209 -2.90 1.49 2.17
CA ARG A 209 -3.13 1.92 0.77
C ARG A 209 -1.86 2.46 0.12
N LYS A 210 -1.02 3.19 0.88
CA LYS A 210 0.32 3.58 0.44
C LYS A 210 1.21 2.36 0.23
N MET A 211 1.26 1.45 1.20
CA MET A 211 2.07 0.23 1.08
C MET A 211 1.70 -0.57 -0.17
N SER A 212 0.40 -0.75 -0.41
CA SER A 212 -0.14 -1.41 -1.60
C SER A 212 0.37 -0.76 -2.88
N TYR A 213 0.38 0.57 -2.96
CA TYR A 213 0.86 1.27 -4.14
C TYR A 213 2.36 1.16 -4.34
N THR A 214 3.15 1.25 -3.26
CA THR A 214 4.61 1.06 -3.33
C THR A 214 4.95 -0.35 -3.82
N TRP A 215 4.28 -1.39 -3.30
CA TRP A 215 4.42 -2.76 -3.79
C TRP A 215 4.04 -2.89 -5.26
N TYR A 216 2.89 -2.34 -5.65
CA TYR A 216 2.42 -2.35 -7.04
C TYR A 216 3.43 -1.69 -7.98
N GLN A 217 4.01 -0.55 -7.58
CA GLN A 217 5.02 0.15 -8.38
C GLN A 217 6.29 -0.67 -8.54
N ALA A 218 6.75 -1.34 -7.48
CA ALA A 218 7.92 -2.21 -7.55
C ALA A 218 7.67 -3.41 -8.48
N LEU A 219 6.53 -4.09 -8.33
CA LEU A 219 6.14 -5.21 -9.20
C LEU A 219 6.01 -4.79 -10.66
N ARG A 220 5.37 -3.63 -10.90
CA ARG A 220 5.21 -3.08 -12.24
C ARG A 220 6.54 -2.70 -12.87
N ALA A 221 7.44 -2.03 -12.15
CA ALA A 221 8.72 -1.59 -12.71
C ALA A 221 9.63 -2.76 -13.11
N ALA A 222 9.60 -3.85 -12.34
CA ALA A 222 10.40 -5.03 -12.64
C ALA A 222 9.84 -5.89 -13.78
N GLN A 223 8.52 -5.83 -14.03
CA GLN A 223 7.85 -6.65 -15.06
C GLN A 223 7.45 -5.86 -16.33
N TYR A 224 7.24 -4.54 -16.23
CA TYR A 224 6.70 -3.66 -17.28
C TYR A 224 7.23 -2.22 -17.15
N PRO A 225 8.52 -1.97 -17.43
CA PRO A 225 9.18 -0.68 -17.18
C PRO A 225 8.62 0.48 -18.02
N GLU A 226 7.99 0.22 -19.16
CA GLU A 226 7.42 1.23 -20.06
C GLU A 226 6.15 1.95 -19.57
N LEU A 227 5.49 1.51 -18.49
CA LEU A 227 4.18 2.03 -18.05
C LEU A 227 4.22 3.16 -17.00
N TRP A 228 5.23 4.02 -17.04
CA TRP A 228 5.35 5.16 -16.12
C TRP A 228 4.56 6.38 -16.62
N SER A 229 3.25 6.44 -16.37
CA SER A 229 2.48 7.68 -16.64
C SER A 229 1.40 8.04 -15.61
N ALA A 230 1.02 7.14 -14.69
CA ALA A 230 0.16 7.53 -13.58
C ALA A 230 1.00 8.18 -12.46
N GLY A 231 0.81 9.46 -12.21
CA GLY A 231 1.46 10.16 -11.09
C GLY A 231 1.16 9.51 -9.74
N ASP A 232 2.04 9.69 -8.76
CA ASP A 232 1.91 9.11 -7.42
C ASP A 232 0.70 9.72 -6.66
N PRO A 233 -0.38 8.93 -6.41
CA PRO A 233 -1.58 9.44 -5.75
C PRO A 233 -1.35 9.75 -4.26
N PHE A 234 -0.20 9.37 -3.70
CA PHE A 234 0.19 9.64 -2.31
C PHE A 234 1.18 10.80 -2.16
N ARG A 235 1.65 11.40 -3.26
CA ARG A 235 2.24 12.77 -3.27
C ARG A 235 1.20 13.87 -3.04
N ALA A 236 -0.06 13.50 -2.79
CA ALA A 236 -1.12 14.46 -2.55
C ALA A 236 -0.76 15.41 -1.40
N ARG A 237 -0.98 16.72 -1.58
CA ARG A 237 -0.84 17.72 -0.51
C ARG A 237 -2.10 17.86 0.35
N GLN A 238 -3.18 17.19 -0.04
CA GLN A 238 -4.42 17.07 0.70
C GLN A 238 -5.03 15.67 0.46
N ALA A 239 -5.63 15.08 1.49
CA ALA A 239 -6.29 13.78 1.37
C ALA A 239 -7.47 13.69 2.35
N TYR A 240 -8.56 13.03 1.94
CA TYR A 240 -9.64 12.68 2.86
C TYR A 240 -9.30 11.36 3.54
N LEU A 241 -8.89 11.44 4.81
CA LEU A 241 -8.40 10.30 5.58
C LEU A 241 -9.31 10.03 6.76
N CYS A 242 -9.62 8.76 6.96
CA CYS A 242 -10.29 8.25 8.14
C CYS A 242 -9.24 7.82 9.15
N HIS A 243 -8.92 8.71 10.08
CA HIS A 243 -8.04 8.37 11.18
C HIS A 243 -8.85 7.58 12.21
N ALA A 244 -8.42 6.39 12.57
CA ALA A 244 -9.03 5.70 13.69
C ALA A 244 -8.61 6.41 14.98
N ARG A 245 -9.57 7.02 15.68
CA ARG A 245 -9.32 7.72 16.95
C ARG A 245 -9.06 6.72 18.08
N ASN A 246 -9.62 5.52 17.93
CA ASN A 246 -9.39 4.31 18.70
C ASN A 246 -9.94 3.11 17.91
N GLN A 247 -9.96 1.91 18.51
CA GLN A 247 -10.46 0.67 17.89
C GLN A 247 -11.92 0.74 17.41
N ALA A 248 -12.75 1.61 17.97
CA ALA A 248 -14.19 1.67 17.70
C ALA A 248 -14.63 2.88 16.87
N VAL A 249 -13.85 3.98 16.85
CA VAL A 249 -14.28 5.25 16.26
C VAL A 249 -13.34 5.67 15.14
N ARG A 250 -13.89 5.81 13.94
CA ARG A 250 -13.22 6.41 12.79
C ARG A 250 -13.60 7.87 12.65
N ASP A 251 -12.59 8.70 12.48
CA ASP A 251 -12.71 10.13 12.31
C ASP A 251 -12.21 10.53 10.92
N CYS A 252 -13.15 10.65 9.99
CA CYS A 252 -12.90 10.95 8.60
C CYS A 252 -12.97 12.45 8.34
N ARG A 253 -11.90 13.00 7.76
CA ARG A 253 -11.80 14.43 7.48
C ARG A 253 -10.73 14.73 6.44
N TRP A 254 -10.73 15.95 5.93
CA TRP A 254 -9.63 16.46 5.12
C TRP A 254 -8.38 16.70 5.97
N TRP A 255 -7.27 16.18 5.48
CA TRP A 255 -5.91 16.41 5.96
C TRP A 255 -5.13 17.16 4.89
N TYR A 256 -4.17 17.98 5.32
CA TYR A 256 -3.34 18.81 4.46
C TYR A 256 -1.89 18.72 4.89
N LEU A 257 -0.98 18.44 3.96
CA LEU A 257 0.45 18.45 4.21
C LEU A 257 0.95 19.90 4.26
N ARG A 258 1.36 20.35 5.45
CA ARG A 258 1.76 21.73 5.70
C ARG A 258 3.17 21.78 6.28
N LYS A 259 3.94 22.78 5.86
CA LYS A 259 5.20 23.14 6.49
C LYS A 259 4.92 23.71 7.88
N VAL A 260 5.56 23.16 8.91
CA VAL A 260 5.47 23.62 10.29
C VAL A 260 6.87 23.75 10.89
N SER A 261 7.07 24.81 11.65
CA SER A 261 8.29 25.02 12.41
C SER A 261 8.30 24.13 13.66
N THR A 262 9.43 23.47 13.92
CA THR A 262 9.65 22.74 15.17
C THR A 262 9.75 23.69 16.36
N ALA A 263 9.54 23.19 17.58
CA ALA A 263 9.76 23.97 18.80
C ALA A 263 11.22 24.46 18.80
N GLY A 264 11.43 25.78 18.80
CA GLY A 264 12.74 26.42 18.62
C GLY A 264 12.95 27.08 17.24
N GLY A 265 12.00 26.98 16.30
CA GLY A 265 11.96 27.79 15.06
C GLY A 265 13.01 27.45 14.00
N ALA A 266 14.04 26.66 14.33
CA ALA A 266 15.20 26.43 13.49
C ALA A 266 14.99 25.48 12.30
N THR A 267 13.89 24.70 12.27
CA THR A 267 13.67 23.71 11.20
C THR A 267 12.21 23.67 10.79
N THR A 268 11.98 23.68 9.46
CA THR A 268 10.66 23.51 8.88
C THR A 268 10.50 22.07 8.42
N VAL A 269 9.53 21.36 9.00
CA VAL A 269 9.18 19.99 8.60
C VAL A 269 7.79 19.97 7.98
N GLU A 270 7.55 19.13 6.99
CA GLU A 270 6.19 18.92 6.49
C GLU A 270 5.44 18.00 7.46
N ARG A 271 4.32 18.47 8.02
CA ARG A 271 3.40 17.67 8.82
C ARG A 271 2.01 17.74 8.22
N TRP A 272 1.37 16.59 8.16
CA TRP A 272 -0.04 16.50 7.88
C TRP A 272 -0.84 17.08 9.04
N GLN A 273 -1.70 18.04 8.73
CA GLN A 273 -2.57 18.71 9.68
C GLN A 273 -4.01 18.62 9.22
N THR A 274 -4.90 18.42 10.16
CA THR A 274 -6.32 18.60 9.93
C THR A 274 -6.79 19.92 10.52
N ARG A 275 -7.82 20.51 9.92
CA ARG A 275 -8.48 21.69 10.47
C ARG A 275 -9.33 21.26 11.65
N ARG A 276 -9.04 21.81 12.82
CA ARG A 276 -9.85 21.62 14.02
C ARG A 276 -10.69 22.86 14.28
N TRP A 277 -11.82 22.65 14.92
CA TRP A 277 -12.57 23.74 15.54
C TRP A 277 -11.80 24.20 16.77
N THR A 278 -11.56 25.50 16.90
CA THR A 278 -11.02 26.13 18.10
C THR A 278 -12.12 26.97 18.74
N THR A 279 -12.16 27.02 20.06
CA THR A 279 -13.06 27.92 20.78
C THR A 279 -12.41 29.29 20.85
N GLU A 280 -13.04 30.29 20.23
CA GLU A 280 -12.69 31.69 20.41
C GLU A 280 -13.60 32.28 21.49
N THR A 281 -12.99 32.85 22.52
CA THR A 281 -13.71 33.60 23.55
C THR A 281 -13.77 35.07 23.15
N PHE A 282 -14.95 35.68 23.22
CA PHE A 282 -15.18 37.08 22.90
C PHE A 282 -16.06 37.74 23.97
N ARG A 283 -16.02 39.06 24.03
CA ARG A 283 -16.92 39.87 24.86
C ARG A 283 -18.05 40.37 23.98
N GLU A 284 -19.27 40.13 24.43
CA GLU A 284 -20.49 40.61 23.78
C GLU A 284 -21.15 41.59 24.74
N TRP A 285 -21.52 42.76 24.22
CA TRP A 285 -22.33 43.71 24.99
C TRP A 285 -23.78 43.21 25.01
N GLN A 286 -24.31 43.04 26.21
CA GLN A 286 -25.73 42.86 26.50
C GLN A 286 -26.21 44.15 27.17
N PRO A 287 -27.52 44.48 27.14
CA PRO A 287 -28.02 45.68 27.80
C PRO A 287 -27.53 45.77 29.27
N GLY A 288 -26.62 46.71 29.53
CA GLY A 288 -26.06 46.99 30.85
C GLY A 288 -24.83 46.18 31.29
N ARG A 289 -24.31 45.20 30.52
CA ARG A 289 -23.08 44.47 30.88
C ARG A 289 -22.38 43.79 29.71
N TYR A 290 -21.06 43.61 29.83
CA TYR A 290 -20.30 42.71 28.95
C TYR A 290 -20.34 41.28 29.46
N GLU A 291 -20.74 40.34 28.60
CA GLU A 291 -20.67 38.91 28.87
C GLU A 291 -19.55 38.26 28.06
N HIS A 292 -18.80 37.35 28.69
CA HIS A 292 -17.85 36.50 27.99
C HIS A 292 -18.60 35.33 27.34
N ARG A 293 -18.51 35.21 26.02
CA ARG A 293 -19.06 34.08 25.26
C ARG A 293 -17.98 33.33 24.51
N GLY A 294 -18.23 32.06 24.20
CA GLY A 294 -17.37 31.23 23.37
C GLY A 294 -18.07 30.84 22.08
N ARG A 295 -17.39 30.95 20.94
CA ARG A 295 -17.85 30.37 19.66
C ARG A 295 -16.79 29.43 19.12
N ALA A 296 -17.22 28.25 18.68
CA ALA A 296 -16.33 27.37 17.93
C ALA A 296 -16.14 27.94 16.53
N ARG A 297 -14.89 28.16 16.11
CA ARG A 297 -14.53 28.56 14.75
C ARG A 297 -13.51 27.62 14.12
N THR A 298 -13.51 27.50 12.80
CA THR A 298 -12.42 26.81 12.07
C THR A 298 -12.03 27.65 10.85
N TRP A 299 -10.77 27.52 10.43
CA TRP A 299 -10.28 28.26 9.28
C TRP A 299 -10.59 27.52 7.98
N VAL A 300 -11.20 28.20 7.02
CA VAL A 300 -11.29 27.79 5.61
C VAL A 300 -10.42 28.72 4.76
N PRO A 301 -10.00 28.36 3.53
CA PRO A 301 -9.15 29.24 2.74
C PRO A 301 -9.80 30.62 2.61
N GLY A 302 -9.11 31.64 3.13
CA GLY A 302 -9.55 33.04 3.09
C GLY A 302 -10.46 33.52 4.23
N ARG A 303 -11.00 32.66 5.13
CA ARG A 303 -11.84 33.13 6.25
C ARG A 303 -12.01 32.14 7.41
N TYR A 304 -12.42 32.63 8.57
CA TYR A 304 -12.90 31.79 9.67
C TYR A 304 -14.42 31.57 9.55
N VAL A 305 -14.88 30.33 9.70
CA VAL A 305 -16.31 30.00 9.80
C VAL A 305 -16.64 29.60 11.24
N THR A 306 -17.83 29.95 11.73
CA THR A 306 -18.28 29.69 13.10
C THR A 306 -19.38 28.62 13.12
N LYS A 307 -19.38 27.75 14.13
CA LYS A 307 -20.44 26.75 14.33
C LYS A 307 -21.58 27.41 15.13
N LYS A 308 -22.70 27.72 14.47
CA LYS A 308 -23.92 28.16 15.19
C LYS A 308 -24.55 26.95 15.89
N ARG A 309 -24.92 27.11 17.16
CA ARG A 309 -25.32 26.00 18.05
C ARG A 309 -26.70 25.41 17.74
N GLN A 310 -27.48 26.01 16.83
CA GLN A 310 -28.76 25.49 16.36
C GLN A 310 -28.94 25.83 14.87
N VAL A 311 -29.48 24.86 14.14
CA VAL A 311 -29.89 24.87 12.72
C VAL A 311 -28.75 24.67 11.69
N ALA A 312 -28.87 23.57 10.95
CA ALA A 312 -28.08 23.23 9.78
C ALA A 312 -28.46 24.14 8.59
N HIS A 313 -28.11 25.42 8.63
CA HIS A 313 -28.11 26.25 7.43
C HIS A 313 -26.91 27.20 7.40
N TRP A 314 -26.19 27.12 6.28
CA TRP A 314 -25.04 27.93 5.93
C TRP A 314 -25.49 29.35 5.65
N SER A 315 -24.86 30.34 6.28
CA SER A 315 -24.95 31.75 5.85
C SER A 315 -23.55 32.33 5.77
N SER A 316 -23.26 32.93 4.62
CA SER A 316 -22.05 33.70 4.37
C SER A 316 -22.08 35.00 5.17
N VAL A 317 -21.00 35.27 5.87
CA VAL A 317 -20.56 36.63 6.19
C VAL A 317 -19.24 36.85 5.47
#